data_AF-A0A7S3FV07-F1
#
_entry.id   AF-A0A7S3FV07-F1
#
_cell.length_a   1.000
_cell.length_b   1.000
_cell.length_c   1.000
_cell.angle_alpha   90.00
_cell.angle_beta   90.00
_cell.angle_gamma   90.00
#
_symmetry.space_group_name_H-M   'P 1'
#
loop_
_entity.id
_entity.type
_entity.pdbx_description
1 polymer ?
#
loop_
_entity_poly.entity_id
_entity_poly.type
_entity_poly.pdbx_seq_one_letter_code
_entity_poly.pdbx_strand_id
1 'polypeptide(L)'
;MVDQSELPYRMLTRKYGAQICYTPMYHARLFSTDTKYRRDMFTPHPEDRPLVVQFCANDPDILLNAARYVENDCDAVDINLGCPQGIAKKGNYGSFLLEKTELIVSMVRKLKENLKVPVTCKIRCLPNEKDTLHLAKEIEKAGASLLTVHGRTRDHNKQTVGPCHYSAVKRIKETLSIPVIINGGISTFADVERALEFTGCDGVMTSEGILEYPALFDGSKTHDMDDLILEYLEFFKKYPGEANFKIVRAHMHKFMHSGFTLHGHSDLRDKMNKIDGKRDMFEQYLEIAQEMKERRKDIAPIDKITWYYRHWKEQGQLALEGLKHREELPQSQIMDCEWDDWMRDDPRNPQSQKAKDEKAEEKKKMKLERKNKAEPPSNTQPEEAKQPTAEA
;
A
#
# COMPACT_ATOMS: atom_id res chain seq x y z
N MET A 1 4.37 -7.62 -5.75
CA MET A 1 5.23 -6.58 -5.14
C MET A 1 6.65 -6.86 -5.60
N VAL A 2 7.37 -5.90 -6.22
CA VAL A 2 8.70 -6.20 -6.79
C VAL A 2 9.66 -6.62 -5.68
N ASP A 3 10.35 -7.75 -5.87
CA ASP A 3 11.32 -8.35 -4.93
C ASP A 3 10.75 -8.67 -3.54
N GLN A 4 9.43 -8.84 -3.42
CA GLN A 4 8.74 -9.02 -2.13
C GLN A 4 7.48 -9.89 -2.23
N SER A 5 7.28 -10.58 -3.34
CA SER A 5 6.21 -11.56 -3.52
C SER A 5 6.72 -12.77 -4.28
N GLU A 6 7.94 -13.17 -3.96
CA GLU A 6 8.64 -14.35 -4.44
C GLU A 6 8.03 -15.66 -3.88
N LEU A 7 8.38 -16.80 -4.47
CA LEU A 7 7.76 -18.09 -4.17
C LEU A 7 7.68 -18.40 -2.64
N PRO A 8 8.77 -18.34 -1.85
CA PRO A 8 8.71 -18.54 -0.40
C PRO A 8 7.61 -17.74 0.30
N TYR A 9 7.52 -16.45 -0.03
CA TYR A 9 6.57 -15.54 0.59
C TYR A 9 5.13 -15.78 0.11
N ARG A 10 4.94 -16.17 -1.15
CA ARG A 10 3.61 -16.60 -1.65
C ARG A 10 3.15 -17.87 -0.92
N MET A 11 4.04 -18.85 -0.74
CA MET A 11 3.72 -20.08 -0.02
C MET A 11 3.34 -19.81 1.44
N LEU A 12 4.08 -18.92 2.12
CA LEU A 12 3.75 -18.50 3.49
C LEU A 12 2.39 -17.82 3.56
N THR A 13 2.13 -16.82 2.72
CA THR A 13 0.84 -16.09 2.76
C THR A 13 -0.35 -16.99 2.40
N ARG A 14 -0.18 -17.98 1.50
CA ARG A 14 -1.20 -19.01 1.22
C ARG A 14 -1.53 -19.86 2.43
N LYS A 15 -0.51 -20.29 3.20
CA LYS A 15 -0.71 -21.02 4.46
C LYS A 15 -1.66 -20.28 5.40
N TYR A 16 -1.64 -18.95 5.36
CA TYR A 16 -2.47 -18.07 6.19
C TYR A 16 -3.60 -17.38 5.42
N GLY A 17 -4.21 -18.06 4.47
CA GLY A 17 -5.51 -17.66 3.90
C GLY A 17 -5.45 -16.79 2.65
N ALA A 18 -4.28 -16.49 2.08
CA ALA A 18 -4.21 -15.86 0.76
C ALA A 18 -4.74 -16.82 -0.31
N GLN A 19 -5.87 -16.47 -0.93
CA GLN A 19 -6.56 -17.33 -1.92
C GLN A 19 -5.99 -17.18 -3.34
N ILE A 20 -5.46 -16.00 -3.67
CA ILE A 20 -4.83 -15.70 -4.97
C ILE A 20 -3.53 -14.97 -4.68
N CYS A 21 -2.43 -15.41 -5.28
CA CYS A 21 -1.15 -14.72 -5.19
C CYS A 21 -0.70 -14.21 -6.55
N TYR A 22 0.02 -13.10 -6.53
CA TYR A 22 0.61 -12.47 -7.71
C TYR A 22 2.12 -12.57 -7.65
N THR A 23 2.77 -12.82 -8.78
CA THR A 23 4.22 -12.73 -8.90
C THR A 23 4.72 -11.29 -8.64
N PRO A 24 6.03 -11.09 -8.46
CA PRO A 24 6.63 -9.79 -8.73
C PRO A 24 6.26 -9.31 -10.15
N MET A 25 6.29 -8.00 -10.36
CA MET A 25 6.04 -7.43 -11.70
C MET A 25 7.25 -7.73 -12.60
N TYR A 26 7.04 -8.44 -13.69
CA TYR A 26 8.07 -8.78 -14.67
C TYR A 26 8.07 -7.82 -15.86
N HIS A 27 9.25 -7.44 -16.34
CA HIS A 27 9.35 -6.60 -17.53
C HIS A 27 9.19 -7.44 -18.79
N ALA A 28 8.09 -7.29 -19.54
CA ALA A 28 7.74 -8.17 -20.66
C ALA A 28 8.84 -8.27 -21.72
N ARG A 29 9.44 -7.13 -22.11
CA ARG A 29 10.56 -7.13 -23.08
C ARG A 29 11.72 -8.01 -22.60
N LEU A 30 12.25 -7.77 -21.39
CA LEU A 30 13.35 -8.57 -20.84
C LEU A 30 12.94 -10.05 -20.70
N PHE A 31 11.73 -10.32 -20.24
CA PHE A 31 11.23 -11.70 -20.10
C PHE A 31 11.13 -12.44 -21.45
N SER A 32 10.81 -11.72 -22.52
CA SER A 32 10.72 -12.27 -23.87
C SER A 32 12.09 -12.51 -24.52
N THR A 33 13.07 -11.62 -24.31
CA THR A 33 14.34 -11.63 -25.05
C THR A 33 15.54 -12.17 -24.26
N ASP A 34 15.51 -12.07 -22.93
CA ASP A 34 16.62 -12.46 -22.06
C ASP A 34 16.26 -13.74 -21.28
N THR A 35 16.82 -14.86 -21.73
CA THR A 35 16.61 -16.17 -21.10
C THR A 35 17.13 -16.22 -19.67
N LYS A 36 18.22 -15.50 -19.36
CA LYS A 36 18.75 -15.42 -18.01
C LYS A 36 17.78 -14.66 -17.11
N TYR A 37 17.31 -13.50 -17.54
CA TYR A 37 16.29 -12.73 -16.79
C TYR A 37 15.04 -13.57 -16.52
N ARG A 38 14.51 -14.27 -17.53
CA ARG A 38 13.33 -15.13 -17.38
C ARG A 38 13.55 -16.23 -16.33
N ARG A 39 14.65 -16.97 -16.44
CA ARG A 39 15.00 -18.05 -15.50
C ARG A 39 15.20 -17.53 -14.07
N ASP A 40 15.87 -16.38 -13.93
CA ASP A 40 16.19 -15.82 -12.62
C ASP A 40 14.93 -15.21 -11.94
N MET A 41 13.88 -14.84 -12.70
CA MET A 41 12.67 -14.18 -12.17
C MET A 41 11.49 -15.11 -11.94
N PHE A 42 11.35 -16.21 -12.69
CA PHE A 42 10.17 -17.08 -12.64
C PHE A 42 10.57 -18.55 -12.49
N THR A 43 10.21 -19.13 -11.35
CA THR A 43 10.29 -20.55 -11.07
C THR A 43 8.89 -21.05 -10.75
N PRO A 44 8.23 -21.82 -11.64
CA PRO A 44 6.90 -22.33 -11.38
C PRO A 44 6.93 -23.42 -10.31
N HIS A 45 5.87 -23.49 -9.51
CA HIS A 45 5.72 -24.52 -8.48
C HIS A 45 4.27 -25.03 -8.45
N PRO A 46 4.02 -26.36 -8.49
CA PRO A 46 2.66 -26.90 -8.57
C PRO A 46 1.74 -26.49 -7.41
N GLU A 47 2.28 -26.33 -6.21
CA GLU A 47 1.52 -25.92 -5.02
C GLU A 47 1.25 -24.41 -4.97
N ASP A 48 1.94 -23.60 -5.79
CA ASP A 48 1.74 -22.15 -5.85
C ASP A 48 0.61 -21.82 -6.82
N ARG A 49 -0.61 -22.25 -6.51
CA ARG A 49 -1.81 -22.00 -7.33
C ARG A 49 -3.04 -21.73 -6.44
N PRO A 50 -3.98 -20.85 -6.84
CA PRO A 50 -4.02 -20.08 -8.08
C PRO A 50 -2.99 -18.93 -8.14
N LEU A 51 -2.20 -18.85 -9.22
CA LEU A 51 -1.13 -17.87 -9.43
C LEU A 51 -1.43 -16.94 -10.61
N VAL A 52 -1.26 -15.64 -10.37
CA VAL A 52 -1.37 -14.61 -11.41
C VAL A 52 0.02 -14.06 -11.73
N VAL A 53 0.46 -14.19 -12.98
CA VAL A 53 1.75 -13.65 -13.42
C VAL A 53 1.56 -12.24 -13.96
N GLN A 54 2.19 -11.26 -13.32
CA GLN A 54 2.01 -9.85 -13.66
C GLN A 54 3.17 -9.32 -14.51
N PHE A 55 2.85 -8.70 -15.65
CA PHE A 55 3.82 -8.04 -16.51
C PHE A 55 3.64 -6.52 -16.53
N CYS A 56 4.75 -5.80 -16.72
CA CYS A 56 4.71 -4.46 -17.30
C CYS A 56 5.14 -4.49 -18.77
N ALA A 57 4.41 -3.77 -19.60
CA ALA A 57 4.64 -3.67 -21.03
C ALA A 57 4.02 -2.38 -21.57
N ASN A 58 4.32 -2.07 -22.83
CA ASN A 58 3.72 -0.99 -23.60
C ASN A 58 3.63 -1.31 -25.10
N ASP A 59 3.73 -2.61 -25.43
CA ASP A 59 3.70 -3.16 -26.78
C ASP A 59 2.95 -4.50 -26.72
N PRO A 60 1.82 -4.65 -27.46
CA PRO A 60 1.00 -5.86 -27.40
C PRO A 60 1.71 -7.14 -27.83
N ASP A 61 2.59 -7.09 -28.83
CA ASP A 61 3.25 -8.28 -29.38
C ASP A 61 4.35 -8.77 -28.43
N ILE A 62 5.13 -7.85 -27.85
CA ILE A 62 6.12 -8.18 -26.82
C ILE A 62 5.44 -8.74 -25.57
N LEU A 63 4.32 -8.17 -25.15
CA LEU A 63 3.56 -8.66 -24.01
C LEU A 63 3.05 -10.08 -24.25
N LEU A 64 2.49 -10.35 -25.44
CA LEU A 64 2.03 -11.69 -25.81
C LEU A 64 3.18 -12.69 -25.83
N ASN A 65 4.32 -12.32 -26.41
CA ASN A 65 5.51 -13.18 -26.44
C ASN A 65 5.99 -13.54 -25.03
N ALA A 66 6.00 -12.57 -24.11
CA ALA A 66 6.33 -12.83 -22.71
C ALA A 66 5.31 -13.75 -22.02
N ALA A 67 4.02 -13.49 -22.23
CA ALA A 67 2.93 -14.23 -21.60
C ALA A 67 2.88 -15.71 -22.02
N ARG A 68 3.24 -16.03 -23.27
CA ARG A 68 3.29 -17.42 -23.75
C ARG A 68 4.31 -18.30 -23.01
N TYR A 69 5.33 -17.72 -22.39
CA TYR A 69 6.28 -18.48 -21.58
C TYR A 69 5.71 -18.94 -20.23
N VAL A 70 4.60 -18.36 -19.77
CA VAL A 70 4.03 -18.65 -18.44
C VAL A 70 2.61 -19.22 -18.50
N GLU A 71 1.94 -19.20 -19.65
CA GLU A 71 0.51 -19.53 -19.76
C GLU A 71 0.14 -20.93 -19.27
N ASN A 72 1.09 -21.89 -19.28
CA ASN A 72 0.84 -23.25 -18.80
C ASN A 72 1.20 -23.42 -17.31
N ASP A 73 1.85 -22.42 -16.72
CA ASP A 73 2.39 -22.44 -15.36
C ASP A 73 1.68 -21.45 -14.41
N CYS A 74 0.68 -20.73 -14.92
CA CYS A 74 -0.14 -19.81 -14.13
C CYS A 74 -1.65 -20.04 -14.35
N ASP A 75 -2.47 -19.33 -13.58
CA ASP A 75 -3.94 -19.36 -13.68
C ASP A 75 -4.50 -18.10 -14.35
N ALA A 76 -3.71 -17.01 -14.41
CA ALA A 76 -4.01 -15.82 -15.20
C ALA A 76 -2.74 -15.00 -15.50
N VAL A 77 -2.83 -14.16 -16.54
CA VAL A 77 -1.81 -13.15 -16.86
C VAL A 77 -2.37 -11.76 -16.57
N ASP A 78 -1.65 -10.96 -15.79
CA ASP A 78 -2.06 -9.62 -15.39
C ASP A 78 -1.21 -8.52 -16.04
N ILE A 79 -1.86 -7.43 -16.45
CA ILE A 79 -1.20 -6.23 -16.96
C ILE A 79 -1.09 -5.19 -15.83
N ASN A 80 0.15 -4.85 -15.46
CA ASN A 80 0.40 -3.76 -14.52
C ASN A 80 0.19 -2.40 -15.19
N LEU A 81 -0.88 -1.72 -14.77
CA LEU A 81 -1.24 -0.36 -15.17
C LEU A 81 -1.25 0.59 -13.96
N GLY A 82 -0.62 0.18 -12.85
CA GLY A 82 -0.72 0.86 -11.55
C GLY A 82 0.60 1.33 -10.95
N CYS A 83 1.76 0.94 -11.49
CA CYS A 83 3.06 1.32 -10.93
C CYS A 83 3.38 2.80 -11.19
N PRO A 84 3.56 3.65 -10.14
CA PRO A 84 3.85 5.07 -10.30
C PRO A 84 5.36 5.40 -10.21
N GLN A 85 6.22 4.38 -10.11
CA GLN A 85 7.65 4.59 -9.83
C GLN A 85 8.38 5.24 -11.01
N GLY A 86 9.49 5.92 -10.71
CA GLY A 86 10.32 6.59 -11.73
C GLY A 86 10.82 5.65 -12.84
N ILE A 87 11.06 4.37 -12.54
CA ILE A 87 11.45 3.38 -13.55
C ILE A 87 10.31 3.08 -14.54
N ALA A 88 9.05 3.09 -14.07
CA ALA A 88 7.87 2.95 -14.91
C ALA A 88 7.64 4.19 -15.78
N LYS A 89 7.93 5.38 -15.25
CA LYS A 89 7.93 6.63 -16.03
C LYS A 89 8.94 6.55 -17.19
N LYS A 90 10.19 6.19 -16.88
CA LYS A 90 11.28 6.08 -17.86
C LYS A 90 10.99 5.02 -18.92
N GLY A 91 10.44 3.88 -18.51
CA GLY A 91 10.08 2.79 -19.42
C GLY A 91 8.74 2.94 -20.12
N ASN A 92 7.98 4.00 -19.83
CA ASN A 92 6.63 4.26 -20.35
C ASN A 92 5.70 3.03 -20.18
N TYR A 93 5.54 2.55 -18.95
CA TYR A 93 4.59 1.48 -18.57
C TYR A 93 3.93 1.79 -17.22
N GLY A 94 3.08 0.89 -16.70
CA GLY A 94 2.42 1.11 -15.41
C GLY A 94 1.41 2.24 -15.46
N SER A 95 1.35 3.08 -14.42
CA SER A 95 0.34 4.16 -14.33
C SER A 95 0.55 5.31 -15.32
N PHE A 96 1.62 5.26 -16.13
CA PHE A 96 1.88 6.22 -17.22
C PHE A 96 1.18 5.83 -18.53
N LEU A 97 0.47 4.70 -18.53
CA LEU A 97 -0.38 4.26 -19.63
C LEU A 97 -1.87 4.55 -19.39
N LEU A 98 -2.28 5.00 -18.20
CA LEU A 98 -3.70 5.13 -17.84
C LEU A 98 -4.45 6.09 -18.78
N GLU A 99 -3.76 7.12 -19.29
CA GLU A 99 -4.31 8.07 -20.26
C GLU A 99 -4.23 7.57 -21.72
N LYS A 100 -3.70 6.35 -21.96
CA LYS A 100 -3.50 5.74 -23.29
C LYS A 100 -4.46 4.55 -23.48
N THR A 101 -5.77 4.81 -23.35
CA THR A 101 -6.83 3.78 -23.38
C THR A 101 -6.72 2.84 -24.58
N GLU A 102 -6.51 3.36 -25.79
CA GLU A 102 -6.37 2.53 -27.01
C GLU A 102 -5.20 1.53 -26.92
N LEU A 103 -4.08 1.94 -26.34
CA LEU A 103 -2.93 1.06 -26.15
C LEU A 103 -3.25 -0.03 -25.11
N ILE A 104 -3.91 0.32 -24.01
CA ILE A 104 -4.34 -0.66 -23.00
C ILE A 104 -5.30 -1.67 -23.62
N VAL A 105 -6.32 -1.20 -24.33
CA VAL A 105 -7.32 -2.03 -25.02
C VAL A 105 -6.66 -2.98 -26.02
N SER A 106 -5.71 -2.50 -26.82
CA SER A 106 -5.00 -3.35 -27.77
C SER A 106 -4.17 -4.44 -27.09
N MET A 107 -3.51 -4.14 -25.97
CA MET A 107 -2.79 -5.15 -25.17
C MET A 107 -3.74 -6.20 -24.58
N VAL A 108 -4.85 -5.78 -23.95
CA VAL A 108 -5.83 -6.71 -23.35
C VAL A 108 -6.44 -7.61 -24.42
N ARG A 109 -6.92 -7.03 -25.53
CA ARG A 109 -7.53 -7.77 -26.62
C ARG A 109 -6.57 -8.79 -27.23
N LYS A 110 -5.34 -8.37 -27.51
CA LYS A 110 -4.29 -9.24 -28.08
C LYS A 110 -4.04 -10.46 -27.19
N LEU A 111 -3.92 -10.26 -25.87
CA LEU A 111 -3.74 -11.37 -24.93
C LEU A 111 -4.98 -12.26 -24.86
N LYS A 112 -6.18 -11.67 -24.74
CA LYS A 112 -7.44 -12.41 -24.63
C LYS A 112 -7.68 -13.34 -25.82
N GLU A 113 -7.33 -12.91 -27.02
CA GLU A 113 -7.49 -13.67 -28.26
C GLU A 113 -6.46 -14.80 -28.42
N ASN A 114 -5.32 -14.74 -27.72
CA ASN A 114 -4.16 -15.58 -28.04
C ASN A 114 -3.61 -16.41 -26.86
N LEU A 115 -4.11 -16.22 -25.64
CA LEU A 115 -3.74 -17.00 -24.46
C LEU A 115 -4.84 -17.98 -24.07
N LYS A 116 -4.45 -19.11 -23.46
CA LYS A 116 -5.38 -20.11 -22.92
C LYS A 116 -5.93 -19.73 -21.54
N VAL A 117 -5.23 -18.85 -20.83
CA VAL A 117 -5.58 -18.39 -19.48
C VAL A 117 -6.25 -17.01 -19.52
N PRO A 118 -7.10 -16.68 -18.52
CA PRO A 118 -7.67 -15.35 -18.36
C PRO A 118 -6.63 -14.22 -18.34
N VAL A 119 -7.04 -13.06 -18.83
CA VAL A 119 -6.27 -11.82 -18.78
C VAL A 119 -6.90 -10.91 -17.73
N THR A 120 -6.11 -10.38 -16.81
CA THR A 120 -6.56 -9.43 -15.79
C THR A 120 -5.78 -8.13 -15.89
N CYS A 121 -6.28 -7.07 -15.25
CA CYS A 121 -5.57 -5.81 -15.18
C CYS A 121 -5.55 -5.27 -13.75
N LYS A 122 -4.47 -4.58 -13.41
CA LYS A 122 -4.37 -3.80 -12.17
C LYS A 122 -4.13 -2.32 -12.46
N ILE A 123 -5.12 -1.48 -12.12
CA ILE A 123 -5.08 -0.02 -12.37
C ILE A 123 -4.95 0.78 -11.08
N ARG A 124 -4.73 2.10 -11.27
CA ARG A 124 -4.97 3.16 -10.28
C ARG A 124 -6.10 4.06 -10.79
N CYS A 125 -6.69 4.86 -9.90
CA CYS A 125 -7.63 5.90 -10.32
C CYS A 125 -6.93 6.99 -11.16
N LEU A 126 -7.63 7.51 -12.16
CA LEU A 126 -7.28 8.77 -12.79
C LEU A 126 -7.74 9.94 -11.89
N PRO A 127 -7.22 11.17 -12.09
CA PRO A 127 -7.68 12.34 -11.34
C PRO A 127 -9.18 12.61 -11.47
N ASN A 128 -9.74 12.32 -12.65
CA ASN A 128 -11.17 12.41 -12.92
C ASN A 128 -11.83 11.03 -12.80
N GLU A 129 -12.92 10.96 -12.03
CA GLU A 129 -13.67 9.71 -11.83
C GLU A 129 -14.31 9.19 -13.12
N LYS A 130 -14.86 10.08 -13.96
CA LYS A 130 -15.50 9.69 -15.24
C LYS A 130 -14.49 9.03 -16.17
N ASP A 131 -13.27 9.56 -16.23
CA ASP A 131 -12.19 8.98 -17.04
C ASP A 131 -11.78 7.60 -16.50
N THR A 132 -11.76 7.44 -15.17
CA THR A 132 -11.50 6.13 -14.54
C THR A 132 -12.59 5.11 -14.90
N LEU A 133 -13.87 5.51 -14.82
CA LEU A 133 -15.00 4.65 -15.18
C LEU A 133 -15.00 4.29 -16.67
N HIS A 134 -14.67 5.25 -17.53
CA HIS A 134 -14.54 5.00 -18.97
C HIS A 134 -13.43 3.99 -19.26
N LEU A 135 -12.23 4.21 -18.69
CA LEU A 135 -11.11 3.28 -18.83
C LEU A 135 -11.47 1.87 -18.35
N ALA A 136 -12.12 1.75 -17.19
CA ALA A 136 -12.53 0.47 -16.62
C ALA A 136 -13.49 -0.29 -17.55
N LYS A 137 -14.48 0.39 -18.14
CA LYS A 137 -15.40 -0.21 -19.13
C LYS A 137 -14.68 -0.66 -20.41
N GLU A 138 -13.75 0.15 -20.91
CA GLU A 138 -12.99 -0.23 -22.12
C GLU A 138 -12.07 -1.43 -21.86
N ILE A 139 -11.48 -1.55 -20.67
CA ILE A 139 -10.71 -2.73 -20.25
C ILE A 139 -11.59 -3.99 -20.20
N GLU A 140 -12.78 -3.91 -19.60
CA GLU A 140 -13.75 -5.01 -19.57
C GLU A 140 -14.18 -5.41 -20.99
N LYS A 141 -14.56 -4.44 -21.82
CA LYS A 141 -14.97 -4.66 -23.21
C LYS A 141 -13.85 -5.27 -24.08
N ALA A 142 -12.59 -4.95 -23.77
CA ALA A 142 -11.43 -5.57 -24.43
C ALA A 142 -11.22 -7.05 -24.05
N GLY A 143 -11.91 -7.54 -23.01
CA GLY A 143 -11.94 -8.94 -22.62
C GLY A 143 -11.17 -9.27 -21.34
N ALA A 144 -10.82 -8.27 -20.51
CA ALA A 144 -10.30 -8.54 -19.18
C ALA A 144 -11.33 -9.31 -18.34
N SER A 145 -10.88 -10.33 -17.63
CA SER A 145 -11.75 -11.22 -16.83
C SER A 145 -11.85 -10.79 -15.36
N LEU A 146 -10.97 -9.88 -14.91
CA LEU A 146 -10.96 -9.32 -13.56
C LEU A 146 -10.23 -7.97 -13.59
N LEU A 147 -10.71 -7.00 -12.80
CA LEU A 147 -10.04 -5.71 -12.60
C LEU A 147 -9.67 -5.49 -11.13
N THR A 148 -8.37 -5.38 -10.85
CA THR A 148 -7.91 -4.89 -9.53
C THR A 148 -7.75 -3.37 -9.57
N VAL A 149 -8.38 -2.67 -8.64
CA VAL A 149 -8.34 -1.20 -8.57
C VAL A 149 -7.64 -0.76 -7.30
N HIS A 150 -6.49 -0.11 -7.44
CA HIS A 150 -5.93 0.67 -6.36
C HIS A 150 -6.67 2.02 -6.31
N GLY A 151 -7.45 2.26 -5.25
CA GLY A 151 -8.26 3.49 -5.08
C GLY A 151 -7.47 4.80 -4.91
N ARG A 152 -6.19 4.81 -5.26
CA ARG A 152 -5.31 5.99 -5.22
C ARG A 152 -4.94 6.39 -6.65
N THR A 153 -4.73 7.69 -6.86
CA THR A 153 -4.15 8.20 -8.11
C THR A 153 -2.67 7.88 -8.22
N ARG A 154 -2.08 8.09 -9.41
CA ARG A 154 -0.64 7.97 -9.65
C ARG A 154 0.20 8.83 -8.68
N ASP A 155 -0.28 10.04 -8.38
CA ASP A 155 0.46 11.03 -7.58
C ASP A 155 0.51 10.65 -6.09
N HIS A 156 -0.42 9.81 -5.62
CA HIS A 156 -0.37 9.20 -4.29
C HIS A 156 0.60 8.00 -4.27
N ASN A 157 1.90 8.30 -4.30
CA ASN A 157 2.98 7.32 -4.25
C ASN A 157 3.54 7.18 -2.80
N LYS A 158 4.69 6.50 -2.62
CA LYS A 158 5.28 6.25 -1.30
C LYS A 158 5.67 7.52 -0.52
N GLN A 159 5.95 8.62 -1.22
CA GLN A 159 6.37 9.89 -0.61
C GLN A 159 5.18 10.80 -0.25
N THR A 160 4.07 10.57 -0.93
CA THR A 160 2.83 11.38 -0.88
C THR A 160 1.66 10.44 -0.65
N VAL A 161 1.73 9.63 0.42
CA VAL A 161 0.66 8.69 0.73
C VAL A 161 -0.60 9.48 1.07
N GLY A 162 -1.61 9.31 0.21
CA GLY A 162 -2.95 9.85 0.42
C GLY A 162 -3.93 8.76 0.85
N PRO A 163 -5.19 9.14 1.12
CA PRO A 163 -6.27 8.20 1.38
C PRO A 163 -6.54 7.32 0.17
N CYS A 164 -7.15 6.16 0.41
CA CYS A 164 -7.70 5.34 -0.66
C CYS A 164 -9.16 5.75 -0.89
N HIS A 165 -9.53 6.14 -2.12
CA HIS A 165 -10.89 6.54 -2.47
C HIS A 165 -11.78 5.30 -2.67
N TYR A 166 -12.24 4.69 -1.57
CA TYR A 166 -13.11 3.49 -1.62
C TYR A 166 -14.43 3.77 -2.36
N SER A 167 -14.94 4.99 -2.26
CA SER A 167 -16.12 5.44 -2.99
C SER A 167 -15.94 5.32 -4.51
N ALA A 168 -14.81 5.74 -5.06
CA ALA A 168 -14.51 5.59 -6.48
C ALA A 168 -14.45 4.11 -6.90
N VAL A 169 -13.85 3.25 -6.06
CA VAL A 169 -13.76 1.81 -6.33
C VAL A 169 -15.14 1.16 -6.28
N LYS A 170 -16.00 1.54 -5.34
CA LYS A 170 -17.42 1.12 -5.27
C LYS A 170 -18.14 1.42 -6.58
N ARG A 171 -17.96 2.62 -7.14
CA ARG A 171 -18.64 3.02 -8.39
C ARG A 171 -18.15 2.21 -9.58
N ILE A 172 -16.87 1.87 -9.61
CA ILE A 172 -16.33 0.94 -10.61
C ILE A 172 -16.97 -0.44 -10.45
N LYS A 173 -17.07 -0.97 -9.22
CA LYS A 173 -17.73 -2.25 -8.95
C LYS A 173 -19.20 -2.27 -9.37
N GLU A 174 -19.95 -1.20 -9.09
CA GLU A 174 -21.34 -1.03 -9.53
C GLU A 174 -21.49 -0.91 -11.06
N THR A 175 -20.41 -0.55 -11.75
CA THR A 175 -20.40 -0.28 -13.20
C THR A 175 -20.01 -1.50 -14.04
N LEU A 176 -19.10 -2.34 -13.55
CA LEU A 176 -18.57 -3.49 -14.28
C LEU A 176 -19.37 -4.76 -13.98
N SER A 177 -19.41 -5.66 -14.94
CA SER A 177 -19.97 -7.01 -14.79
C SER A 177 -18.92 -8.04 -14.37
N ILE A 178 -17.64 -7.81 -14.68
CA ILE A 178 -16.52 -8.65 -14.22
C ILE A 178 -16.20 -8.44 -12.73
N PRO A 179 -15.55 -9.42 -12.07
CA PRO A 179 -15.07 -9.24 -10.70
C PRO A 179 -14.12 -8.04 -10.55
N VAL A 180 -14.31 -7.30 -9.46
CA VAL A 180 -13.48 -6.17 -9.06
C VAL A 180 -12.83 -6.45 -7.72
N ILE A 181 -11.50 -6.34 -7.66
CA ILE A 181 -10.72 -6.45 -6.43
C ILE A 181 -10.30 -5.05 -5.97
N ILE A 182 -10.63 -4.68 -4.73
CA ILE A 182 -10.15 -3.43 -4.14
C ILE A 182 -8.72 -3.58 -3.63
N ASN A 183 -7.90 -2.55 -3.84
CA ASN A 183 -6.55 -2.46 -3.30
C ASN A 183 -6.25 -1.09 -2.68
N GLY A 184 -5.46 -1.10 -1.60
CA GLY A 184 -4.88 0.09 -0.96
C GLY A 184 -5.55 0.45 0.35
N GLY A 185 -4.76 0.69 1.40
CA GLY A 185 -5.28 0.99 2.74
C GLY A 185 -5.67 -0.26 3.56
N ILE A 186 -5.23 -1.44 3.15
CA ILE A 186 -5.55 -2.72 3.81
C ILE A 186 -4.36 -3.18 4.64
N SER A 187 -4.46 -3.09 5.95
CA SER A 187 -3.40 -3.42 6.91
C SER A 187 -3.83 -4.40 7.99
N THR A 188 -5.10 -4.68 8.15
CA THR A 188 -5.62 -5.61 9.17
C THR A 188 -6.72 -6.45 8.57
N PHE A 189 -7.07 -7.56 9.21
CA PHE A 189 -8.24 -8.34 8.79
C PHE A 189 -9.53 -7.50 8.87
N ALA A 190 -9.66 -6.64 9.88
CA ALA A 190 -10.79 -5.70 9.98
C ALA A 190 -10.84 -4.70 8.80
N ASP A 191 -9.70 -4.30 8.23
CA ASP A 191 -9.69 -3.49 6.98
C ASP A 191 -10.25 -4.27 5.79
N VAL A 192 -10.03 -5.60 5.74
CA VAL A 192 -10.57 -6.48 4.69
C VAL A 192 -12.11 -6.48 4.78
N GLU A 193 -12.66 -6.75 5.96
CA GLU A 193 -14.11 -6.79 6.19
C GLU A 193 -14.76 -5.45 5.83
N ARG A 194 -14.24 -4.34 6.36
CA ARG A 194 -14.73 -3.00 6.06
C ARG A 194 -14.67 -2.66 4.57
N ALA A 195 -13.58 -3.03 3.89
CA ALA A 195 -13.42 -2.73 2.47
C ALA A 195 -14.45 -3.49 1.63
N LEU A 196 -14.69 -4.78 1.93
CA LEU A 196 -15.69 -5.59 1.26
C LEU A 196 -17.10 -5.05 1.52
N GLU A 197 -17.45 -4.82 2.79
CA GLU A 197 -18.77 -4.31 3.19
C GLU A 197 -19.09 -2.97 2.51
N PHE A 198 -18.16 -2.02 2.56
CA PHE A 198 -18.41 -0.68 2.03
C PHE A 198 -18.50 -0.66 0.50
N THR A 199 -17.60 -1.37 -0.19
CA THR A 199 -17.47 -1.28 -1.65
C THR A 199 -18.28 -2.30 -2.42
N GLY A 200 -18.67 -3.42 -1.80
CA GLY A 200 -19.28 -4.55 -2.50
C GLY A 200 -18.34 -5.22 -3.51
N CYS A 201 -17.02 -4.98 -3.44
CA CYS A 201 -16.04 -5.64 -4.29
C CYS A 201 -16.00 -7.15 -4.02
N ASP A 202 -15.59 -7.92 -5.02
CA ASP A 202 -15.57 -9.39 -4.96
C ASP A 202 -14.32 -9.95 -4.26
N GLY A 203 -13.37 -9.07 -3.93
CA GLY A 203 -12.17 -9.44 -3.21
C GLY A 203 -11.34 -8.23 -2.79
N VAL A 204 -10.34 -8.50 -1.96
CA VAL A 204 -9.39 -7.51 -1.44
C VAL A 204 -7.97 -7.95 -1.77
N MET A 205 -7.16 -7.00 -2.23
CA MET A 205 -5.72 -7.17 -2.38
C MET A 205 -5.01 -6.24 -1.40
N THR A 206 -4.06 -6.80 -0.66
CA THR A 206 -3.12 -6.04 0.17
C THR A 206 -1.71 -6.09 -0.42
N SER A 207 -0.87 -5.13 -0.05
CA SER A 207 0.54 -5.10 -0.45
C SER A 207 1.44 -4.70 0.70
N GLU A 208 1.45 -3.44 1.13
CA GLU A 208 2.40 -3.01 2.16
C GLU A 208 2.08 -3.56 3.57
N GLY A 209 0.81 -3.82 3.90
CA GLY A 209 0.43 -4.38 5.20
C GLY A 209 0.86 -5.84 5.36
N ILE A 210 0.52 -6.69 4.40
CA ILE A 210 0.85 -8.12 4.45
C ILE A 210 2.37 -8.37 4.55
N LEU A 211 3.18 -7.47 3.97
CA LEU A 211 4.64 -7.55 4.00
C LEU A 211 5.27 -7.49 5.39
N GLU A 212 4.57 -6.94 6.37
CA GLU A 212 4.94 -7.09 7.78
C GLU A 212 4.18 -8.25 8.42
N TYR A 213 2.90 -8.45 8.15
CA TYR A 213 2.12 -9.53 8.76
C TYR A 213 1.59 -10.51 7.70
N PRO A 214 2.32 -11.60 7.40
CA PRO A 214 1.96 -12.52 6.31
C PRO A 214 0.69 -13.32 6.62
N ALA A 215 0.27 -13.36 7.88
CA ALA A 215 -0.98 -13.97 8.31
C ALA A 215 -2.20 -13.04 8.26
N LEU A 216 -2.13 -11.92 7.53
CA LEU A 216 -3.19 -10.89 7.48
C LEU A 216 -4.57 -11.44 7.11
N PHE A 217 -4.63 -12.47 6.25
CA PHE A 217 -5.88 -13.06 5.80
C PHE A 217 -6.42 -14.17 6.71
N ASP A 218 -5.70 -14.56 7.77
CA ASP A 218 -6.22 -15.43 8.81
C ASP A 218 -6.86 -14.59 9.93
N GLY A 219 -8.18 -14.41 9.83
CA GLY A 219 -8.98 -13.70 10.83
C GLY A 219 -9.31 -14.50 12.08
N SER A 220 -8.87 -15.77 12.20
CA SER A 220 -9.27 -16.63 13.33
C SER A 220 -8.53 -16.31 14.63
N LYS A 221 -7.30 -15.81 14.53
CA LYS A 221 -6.46 -15.45 15.68
C LYS A 221 -5.32 -14.53 15.25
N THR A 222 -4.72 -13.84 16.23
CA THR A 222 -3.43 -13.18 16.05
C THR A 222 -2.31 -14.21 16.15
N HIS A 223 -1.41 -14.22 15.18
CA HIS A 223 -0.23 -15.07 15.15
C HIS A 223 0.99 -14.30 15.65
N ASP A 224 1.90 -15.03 16.29
CA ASP A 224 3.15 -14.45 16.75
C ASP A 224 4.06 -14.10 15.57
N MET A 225 4.61 -12.88 15.58
CA MET A 225 5.43 -12.36 14.49
C MET A 225 6.76 -13.10 14.35
N ASP A 226 7.35 -13.54 15.46
CA ASP A 226 8.61 -14.28 15.45
C ASP A 226 8.41 -15.71 14.94
N ASP A 227 7.27 -16.34 15.23
CA ASP A 227 6.88 -17.60 14.59
C ASP A 227 6.78 -17.46 13.08
N LEU A 228 6.11 -16.40 12.59
CA LEU A 228 5.97 -16.14 11.15
C LEU A 228 7.32 -15.90 10.46
N ILE A 229 8.28 -15.27 11.15
CA ILE A 229 9.66 -15.10 10.65
C ILE A 229 10.34 -16.46 10.48
N LEU A 230 10.29 -17.31 11.50
CA LEU A 230 10.93 -18.63 11.46
C LEU A 230 10.31 -19.48 10.35
N GLU A 231 8.99 -19.45 10.22
CA GLU A 231 8.31 -20.15 9.13
C GLU A 231 8.69 -19.63 7.74
N TYR A 232 8.81 -18.31 7.56
CA TYR A 232 9.30 -17.73 6.32
C TYR A 232 10.68 -18.28 5.95
N LEU A 233 11.60 -18.39 6.91
CA LEU A 233 12.93 -18.94 6.68
C LEU A 233 12.86 -20.42 6.28
N GLU A 234 11.97 -21.21 6.89
CA GLU A 234 11.75 -22.60 6.46
C GLU A 234 11.20 -22.69 5.03
N PHE A 235 10.25 -21.83 4.65
CA PHE A 235 9.77 -21.74 3.26
C PHE A 235 10.88 -21.32 2.30
N PHE A 236 11.74 -20.37 2.70
CA PHE A 236 12.89 -19.96 1.90
C PHE A 236 13.88 -21.10 1.69
N LYS A 237 14.16 -21.90 2.72
CA LYS A 237 15.02 -23.08 2.62
C LYS A 237 14.41 -24.18 1.74
N LYS A 238 13.10 -24.40 1.86
CA LYS A 238 12.38 -25.46 1.15
C LYS A 238 12.11 -25.12 -0.32
N TYR A 239 11.77 -23.87 -0.62
CA TYR A 239 11.33 -23.42 -1.94
C TYR A 239 12.04 -22.13 -2.36
N PRO A 240 13.39 -22.11 -2.47
CA PRO A 240 14.12 -20.86 -2.68
C PRO A 240 13.64 -20.08 -3.91
N GLY A 241 13.23 -20.75 -4.99
CA GLY A 241 12.64 -20.12 -6.16
C GLY A 241 13.50 -18.96 -6.70
N GLU A 242 12.87 -17.81 -6.90
CA GLU A 242 13.51 -16.54 -7.29
C GLU A 242 14.07 -15.74 -6.10
N ALA A 243 13.94 -16.25 -4.87
CA ALA A 243 14.41 -15.57 -3.68
C ALA A 243 15.95 -15.52 -3.63
N ASN A 244 16.46 -14.40 -3.14
CA ASN A 244 17.87 -14.21 -2.85
C ASN A 244 18.03 -13.47 -1.53
N PHE A 245 19.26 -13.38 -1.04
CA PHE A 245 19.51 -12.82 0.29
C PHE A 245 19.16 -11.33 0.43
N LYS A 246 19.12 -10.56 -0.68
CA LYS A 246 18.63 -9.17 -0.62
C LYS A 246 17.13 -9.14 -0.36
N ILE A 247 16.37 -10.08 -0.95
CA ILE A 247 14.94 -10.26 -0.74
C ILE A 247 14.67 -10.71 0.70
N VAL A 248 15.38 -11.75 1.17
CA VAL A 248 15.29 -12.23 2.56
C VAL A 248 15.56 -11.09 3.54
N ARG A 249 16.69 -10.38 3.40
CA ARG A 249 17.00 -9.21 4.25
C ARG A 249 15.87 -8.18 4.23
N ALA A 250 15.33 -7.89 3.05
CA ALA A 250 14.25 -6.94 2.89
C ALA A 250 12.97 -7.39 3.60
N HIS A 251 12.65 -8.68 3.67
CA HIS A 251 11.52 -9.21 4.45
C HIS A 251 11.80 -9.18 5.95
N MET A 252 12.98 -9.62 6.38
CA MET A 252 13.39 -9.58 7.79
C MET A 252 13.26 -8.18 8.39
N HIS A 253 13.65 -7.13 7.65
CA HIS A 253 13.45 -5.74 8.10
C HIS A 253 12.00 -5.34 8.32
N LYS A 254 11.05 -5.93 7.60
CA LYS A 254 9.62 -5.64 7.74
C LYS A 254 9.03 -6.44 8.88
N PHE A 255 9.28 -7.75 8.90
CA PHE A 255 8.79 -8.61 9.96
C PHE A 255 9.27 -8.15 11.35
N MET A 256 10.56 -7.79 11.45
CA MET A 256 11.16 -7.36 12.71
C MET A 256 11.02 -5.86 12.97
N HIS A 257 10.22 -5.12 12.17
CA HIS A 257 10.15 -3.67 12.31
C HIS A 257 9.81 -3.25 13.73
N SER A 258 8.76 -3.82 14.31
CA SER A 258 8.35 -3.57 15.70
C SER A 258 9.44 -3.93 16.71
N GLY A 259 10.13 -5.06 16.55
CA GLY A 259 11.24 -5.45 17.41
C GLY A 259 12.39 -4.42 17.38
N PHE A 260 12.69 -3.87 16.20
CA PHE A 260 13.74 -2.86 16.05
C PHE A 260 13.35 -1.47 16.52
N THR A 261 12.11 -1.03 16.30
CA THR A 261 11.71 0.37 16.52
C THR A 261 10.94 0.60 17.81
N LEU A 262 10.16 -0.38 18.26
CA LEU A 262 9.32 -0.28 19.45
C LEU A 262 9.99 -0.94 20.66
N HIS A 263 10.55 -2.14 20.48
CA HIS A 263 11.15 -2.90 21.59
C HIS A 263 12.65 -2.63 21.77
N GLY A 264 13.22 -1.75 20.93
CA GLY A 264 14.57 -1.22 21.11
C GLY A 264 15.71 -2.20 20.77
N HIS A 265 15.44 -3.30 20.05
CA HIS A 265 16.47 -4.28 19.68
C HIS A 265 17.29 -3.83 18.44
N SER A 266 17.83 -2.61 18.48
CA SER A 266 18.63 -2.03 17.40
C SER A 266 19.94 -2.78 17.16
N ASP A 267 20.47 -3.45 18.17
CA ASP A 267 21.66 -4.30 18.07
C ASP A 267 21.45 -5.48 17.11
N LEU A 268 20.26 -6.11 17.13
CA LEU A 268 19.91 -7.17 16.19
C LEU A 268 19.79 -6.64 14.75
N ARG A 269 19.25 -5.43 14.59
CA ARG A 269 19.21 -4.76 13.28
C ARG A 269 20.62 -4.51 12.75
N ASP A 270 21.54 -4.09 13.61
CA ASP A 270 22.94 -3.83 13.24
C ASP A 270 23.69 -5.12 12.90
N LYS A 271 23.48 -6.21 13.66
CA LYS A 271 23.98 -7.55 13.31
C LYS A 271 23.47 -7.95 11.92
N MET A 272 22.16 -7.81 11.68
CA MET A 272 21.54 -8.18 10.41
C MET A 272 22.07 -7.38 9.21
N ASN A 273 22.36 -6.09 9.40
CA ASN A 273 22.93 -5.23 8.36
C ASN A 273 24.38 -5.59 8.00
N LYS A 274 25.12 -6.25 8.91
CA LYS A 274 26.50 -6.68 8.71
C LYS A 274 26.64 -8.03 8.00
N ILE A 275 25.54 -8.78 7.88
CA ILE A 275 25.52 -10.06 7.16
C ILE A 275 25.97 -9.81 5.72
N ASP A 276 27.13 -10.34 5.35
CA ASP A 276 27.66 -10.29 3.99
C ASP A 276 27.26 -11.54 3.19
N GLY A 277 27.39 -11.48 1.87
CA GLY A 277 26.89 -12.48 0.92
C GLY A 277 27.51 -13.89 0.98
N LYS A 278 27.98 -14.34 2.15
CA LYS A 278 28.73 -15.59 2.36
C LYS A 278 27.83 -16.83 2.57
N ARG A 279 28.46 -18.01 2.66
CA ARG A 279 27.81 -19.33 2.65
C ARG A 279 26.91 -19.61 3.86
N ASP A 280 27.07 -18.91 4.97
CA ASP A 280 26.38 -19.13 6.25
C ASP A 280 25.23 -18.14 6.51
N MET A 281 24.83 -17.35 5.51
CA MET A 281 23.79 -16.31 5.69
C MET A 281 22.46 -16.83 6.23
N PHE A 282 22.02 -18.02 5.80
CA PHE A 282 20.77 -18.58 6.30
C PHE A 282 20.82 -18.78 7.82
N GLU A 283 21.90 -19.39 8.31
CA GLU A 283 22.10 -19.62 9.75
C GLU A 283 22.20 -18.29 10.51
N GLN A 284 22.90 -17.29 9.94
CA GLN A 284 22.95 -15.95 10.55
C GLN A 284 21.56 -15.30 10.66
N TYR A 285 20.70 -15.42 9.64
CA TYR A 285 19.32 -14.90 9.70
C TYR A 285 18.46 -15.69 10.69
N LEU A 286 18.65 -17.01 10.76
CA LEU A 286 17.95 -17.89 11.69
C LEU A 286 18.32 -17.58 13.15
N GLU A 287 19.61 -17.42 13.44
CA GLU A 287 20.09 -17.03 14.77
C GLU A 287 19.48 -15.69 15.23
N ILE A 288 19.46 -14.68 14.34
CA ILE A 288 18.83 -13.39 14.65
C ILE A 288 17.32 -13.54 14.90
N ALA A 289 16.63 -14.37 14.13
CA ALA A 289 15.20 -14.64 14.33
C ALA A 289 14.93 -15.32 15.67
N GLN A 290 15.74 -16.33 16.02
CA GLN A 290 15.63 -17.03 17.30
C GLN A 290 15.96 -16.10 18.48
N GLU A 291 17.00 -15.28 18.36
CA GLU A 291 17.35 -14.29 19.38
C GLU A 291 16.24 -13.22 19.55
N MET A 292 15.65 -12.75 18.44
CA MET A 292 14.49 -11.85 18.49
C MET A 292 13.32 -12.51 19.24
N LYS A 293 12.98 -13.76 18.88
CA LYS A 293 11.90 -14.52 19.53
C LYS A 293 12.12 -14.65 21.03
N GLU A 294 13.33 -15.04 21.46
CA GLU A 294 13.63 -15.20 22.88
C GLU A 294 13.52 -13.88 23.64
N ARG A 295 13.99 -12.77 23.07
CA ARG A 295 13.88 -11.44 23.68
C ARG A 295 12.43 -10.94 23.78
N ARG A 296 11.53 -11.44 22.94
CA ARG A 296 10.13 -11.04 22.87
C ARG A 296 9.14 -12.07 23.39
N LYS A 297 9.59 -13.18 23.98
CA LYS A 297 8.74 -14.31 24.40
C LYS A 297 7.62 -13.94 25.38
N ASP A 298 7.83 -12.90 26.18
CA ASP A 298 6.88 -12.40 27.17
C ASP A 298 6.12 -11.15 26.70
N ILE A 299 6.32 -10.74 25.43
CA ILE A 299 5.64 -9.60 24.83
C ILE A 299 4.40 -10.09 24.07
N ALA A 300 3.25 -9.52 24.37
CA ALA A 300 2.03 -9.84 23.66
C ALA A 300 2.14 -9.53 22.15
N PRO A 301 1.62 -10.41 21.26
CA PRO A 301 1.57 -10.13 19.84
C PRO A 301 0.89 -8.80 19.54
N ILE A 302 1.49 -8.04 18.61
CA ILE A 302 0.97 -6.74 18.21
C ILE A 302 -0.15 -6.94 17.18
N ASP A 303 -1.32 -6.41 17.49
CA ASP A 303 -2.52 -6.44 16.65
C ASP A 303 -2.50 -5.41 15.50
N LYS A 304 -1.67 -4.37 15.62
CA LYS A 304 -1.53 -3.28 14.64
C LYS A 304 -0.18 -3.32 13.91
N ILE A 305 -0.24 -3.35 12.58
CA ILE A 305 0.90 -3.36 11.66
C ILE A 305 1.64 -2.01 11.69
N THR A 306 2.92 -1.97 12.06
CA THR A 306 3.67 -0.73 12.30
C THR A 306 4.47 -0.23 11.11
N TRP A 307 5.08 -1.16 10.36
CA TRP A 307 5.82 -0.89 9.13
C TRP A 307 4.96 -0.11 8.15
N TYR A 308 3.73 -0.53 7.89
CA TYR A 308 2.87 0.11 6.89
C TYR A 308 2.67 1.61 7.15
N TYR A 309 2.41 1.98 8.40
CA TYR A 309 2.10 3.36 8.78
C TYR A 309 3.30 4.30 8.75
N ARG A 310 4.54 3.80 8.65
CA ARG A 310 5.74 4.67 8.55
C ARG A 310 5.70 5.66 7.38
N HIS A 311 4.92 5.36 6.33
CA HIS A 311 4.76 6.25 5.18
C HIS A 311 3.70 7.33 5.38
N TRP A 312 2.92 7.27 6.46
CA TRP A 312 1.92 8.26 6.82
C TRP A 312 2.58 9.28 7.74
N LYS A 313 2.80 10.50 7.25
CA LYS A 313 3.63 11.51 7.93
C LYS A 313 3.13 11.91 9.33
N GLU A 314 1.82 11.91 9.57
CA GLU A 314 1.23 12.26 10.88
C GLU A 314 0.87 11.01 11.70
N GLN A 315 0.22 10.01 11.09
CA GLN A 315 -0.22 8.80 11.80
C GLN A 315 0.90 7.81 12.12
N GLY A 316 1.97 7.75 11.31
CA GLY A 316 3.12 6.88 11.58
C GLY A 316 3.89 7.30 12.84
N GLN A 317 3.99 8.61 13.08
CA GLN A 317 4.60 9.16 14.29
C GLN A 317 3.71 8.92 15.52
N LEU A 318 2.40 9.20 15.40
CA LEU A 318 1.42 8.94 16.47
C LEU A 318 1.28 7.45 16.81
N ALA A 319 1.34 6.55 15.82
CA ALA A 319 1.32 5.11 16.07
C ALA A 319 2.58 4.63 16.79
N LEU A 320 3.76 5.15 16.40
CA LEU A 320 5.03 4.86 17.08
C LEU A 320 5.08 5.46 18.49
N GLU A 321 4.51 6.64 18.72
CA GLU A 321 4.43 7.29 20.04
C GLU A 321 3.40 6.61 20.95
N GLY A 322 2.20 6.31 20.45
CA GLY A 322 1.15 5.61 21.20
C GLY A 322 1.53 4.19 21.63
N LEU A 323 2.37 3.49 20.85
CA LEU A 323 2.89 2.16 21.21
C LEU A 323 4.02 2.23 22.26
N LYS A 324 4.79 3.31 22.32
CA LYS A 324 5.80 3.53 23.37
C LYS A 324 5.19 3.80 24.74
N HIS A 325 3.95 4.24 24.79
CA HIS A 325 3.21 4.56 26.02
C HIS A 325 2.17 3.48 26.40
N ARG A 326 2.19 2.30 25.77
CA ARG A 326 1.20 1.23 25.98
C ARG A 326 1.22 0.57 27.36
N GLU A 327 2.23 0.80 28.19
CA GLU A 327 2.25 0.31 29.58
C GLU A 327 1.26 1.05 30.51
N GLU A 328 0.65 2.17 30.08
CA GLU A 328 -0.14 3.03 30.97
C GLU A 328 -1.59 3.35 30.51
N LEU A 329 -2.08 2.86 29.36
CA LEU A 329 -3.41 3.25 28.84
C LEU A 329 -4.49 2.15 28.96
N PRO A 330 -5.65 2.43 29.57
CA PRO A 330 -6.76 1.47 29.67
C PRO A 330 -7.37 1.12 28.30
N GLN A 331 -7.76 -0.15 28.13
CA GLN A 331 -8.34 -0.72 26.89
C GLN A 331 -9.54 0.09 26.32
N SER A 332 -10.27 0.80 27.17
CA SER A 332 -11.45 1.60 26.81
C SER A 332 -11.13 2.93 26.11
N GLN A 333 -9.86 3.34 26.00
CA GLN A 333 -9.44 4.54 25.26
C GLN A 333 -8.83 4.22 23.88
N ILE A 334 -8.83 2.95 23.47
CA ILE A 334 -8.16 2.47 22.24
C ILE A 334 -9.12 2.43 21.03
N MET A 335 -10.40 2.73 21.22
CA MET A 335 -11.40 2.83 20.15
C MET A 335 -11.95 4.25 20.04
N ASP A 336 -12.23 4.66 18.79
CA ASP A 336 -12.89 5.90 18.36
C ASP A 336 -12.00 7.11 18.01
N CYS A 337 -10.81 6.87 17.45
CA CYS A 337 -10.10 7.89 16.67
C CYS A 337 -10.46 7.78 15.17
N GLU A 338 -11.61 8.38 14.85
CA GLU A 338 -11.92 9.18 13.65
C GLU A 338 -11.50 8.65 12.26
N TRP A 339 -12.29 7.71 11.72
CA TRP A 339 -12.47 7.56 10.25
C TRP A 339 -13.65 8.38 9.73
N ASP A 340 -14.68 8.61 10.56
CA ASP A 340 -15.90 9.33 10.16
C ASP A 340 -15.71 10.85 10.04
N ASP A 341 -14.78 11.45 10.79
CA ASP A 341 -14.48 12.88 10.64
C ASP A 341 -13.67 13.19 9.38
N TRP A 342 -12.96 12.20 8.83
CA TRP A 342 -12.20 12.35 7.60
C TRP A 342 -13.09 12.42 6.34
N MET A 343 -14.27 11.79 6.38
CA MET A 343 -15.31 11.94 5.34
C MET A 343 -16.00 13.32 5.38
N ARG A 344 -16.03 13.98 6.55
CA ARG A 344 -16.59 15.33 6.71
C ARG A 344 -15.67 16.42 6.14
N ASP A 345 -14.37 16.17 6.05
CA ASP A 345 -13.36 17.17 5.73
C ASP A 345 -12.73 17.07 4.32
N ASP A 346 -13.22 16.20 3.42
CA ASP A 346 -12.75 16.14 2.01
C ASP A 346 -12.93 17.54 1.35
N PRO A 347 -11.85 18.21 0.90
CA PRO A 347 -11.93 19.53 0.26
C PRO A 347 -12.69 19.54 -1.08
N ARG A 348 -13.16 18.38 -1.57
CA ARG A 348 -14.01 18.24 -2.76
C ARG A 348 -15.46 17.89 -2.42
N ASN A 349 -15.82 17.77 -1.13
CA ASN A 349 -17.20 17.61 -0.70
C ASN A 349 -17.90 18.99 -0.65
N PRO A 350 -18.96 19.25 -1.44
CA PRO A 350 -19.66 20.53 -1.45
C PRO A 350 -20.22 20.97 -0.08
N GLN A 351 -20.48 20.02 0.81
CA GLN A 351 -20.97 20.30 2.17
C GLN A 351 -19.86 20.66 3.15
N SER A 352 -18.61 20.22 2.92
CA SER A 352 -17.46 20.54 3.78
C SER A 352 -16.98 21.99 3.56
N GLN A 353 -17.08 22.49 2.33
CA GLN A 353 -16.73 23.87 2.00
C GLN A 353 -17.66 24.87 2.69
N LYS A 354 -18.97 24.58 2.68
CA LYS A 354 -19.99 25.41 3.34
C LYS A 354 -19.77 25.49 4.86
N ALA A 355 -19.45 24.37 5.51
CA ALA A 355 -19.16 24.32 6.94
C ALA A 355 -17.86 25.05 7.31
N LYS A 356 -16.86 25.07 6.42
CA LYS A 356 -15.60 25.82 6.61
C LYS A 356 -15.82 27.32 6.45
N ASP A 357 -16.63 27.73 5.48
CA ASP A 357 -16.96 29.13 5.25
C ASP A 357 -17.80 29.70 6.40
N GLU A 358 -18.78 28.94 6.92
CA GLU A 358 -19.59 29.31 8.09
C GLU A 358 -18.73 29.46 9.36
N LYS A 359 -17.81 28.52 9.63
CA LYS A 359 -16.86 28.61 10.76
C LYS A 359 -15.87 29.77 10.64
N ALA A 360 -15.47 30.13 9.42
CA ALA A 360 -14.58 31.27 9.17
C ALA A 360 -15.31 32.60 9.41
N GLU A 361 -16.59 32.68 9.06
CA GLU A 361 -17.46 33.83 9.32
C GLU A 361 -17.72 34.02 10.82
N GLU A 362 -17.97 32.92 11.53
CA GLU A 362 -18.18 32.93 12.98
C GLU A 362 -16.92 33.37 13.75
N LYS A 363 -15.74 32.88 13.32
CA LYS A 363 -14.44 33.35 13.87
C LYS A 363 -14.19 34.83 13.58
N LYS A 364 -14.59 35.35 12.41
CA LYS A 364 -14.50 36.79 12.10
C LYS A 364 -15.42 37.61 13.02
N LYS A 365 -16.65 37.15 13.26
CA LYS A 365 -17.61 37.78 14.18
C LYS A 365 -17.08 37.85 15.61
N MET A 366 -16.56 36.74 16.14
CA MET A 366 -15.96 36.71 17.48
C MET A 366 -14.73 37.61 17.61
N LYS A 367 -13.93 37.73 16.55
CA LYS A 367 -12.74 38.61 16.54
C LYS A 367 -13.14 40.08 16.53
N LEU A 368 -14.24 40.44 15.85
CA LEU A 368 -14.79 41.79 15.81
C LEU A 368 -15.41 42.18 17.16
N GLU A 369 -16.16 41.29 17.80
CA GLU A 369 -16.73 41.50 19.13
C GLU A 369 -15.66 41.67 20.22
N ARG A 370 -14.55 40.92 20.12
CA ARG A 370 -13.39 41.10 21.01
C ARG A 370 -12.68 42.43 20.80
N LYS A 371 -12.67 42.95 19.57
CA LYS A 371 -12.07 44.26 19.25
C LYS A 371 -12.94 45.41 19.79
N ASN A 372 -14.26 45.28 19.68
CA ASN A 372 -15.21 46.27 20.18
C ASN A 372 -15.33 46.30 21.71
N LYS A 373 -14.90 45.24 22.42
CA LYS A 373 -14.79 45.21 23.89
C LYS A 373 -13.46 45.74 24.43
N ALA A 374 -12.50 46.07 23.57
CA ALA A 374 -11.14 46.47 23.96
C ALA A 374 -10.86 47.98 23.82
N GLU A 375 -11.84 48.79 23.44
CA GLU A 375 -11.70 50.26 23.43
C GLU A 375 -12.14 50.85 24.79
N PRO A 376 -11.24 51.49 25.56
CA PRO A 376 -11.62 52.23 26.76
C PRO A 376 -12.30 53.57 26.38
N PRO A 377 -13.18 54.12 27.23
CA PRO A 377 -13.94 55.32 26.89
C PRO A 377 -13.00 56.52 26.73
N SER A 378 -13.23 57.30 25.67
CA SER A 378 -12.51 58.53 25.36
C SER A 378 -12.72 59.57 26.46
N ASN A 379 -11.66 59.92 27.19
CA ASN A 379 -11.66 61.07 28.09
C ASN A 379 -10.99 62.25 27.37
N THR A 380 -11.79 63.12 26.78
CA THR A 380 -11.35 64.42 26.26
C THR A 380 -11.19 65.39 27.42
N GLN A 381 -9.97 65.90 27.64
CA GLN A 381 -9.74 67.18 28.31
C GLN A 381 -8.84 68.06 27.41
N PRO A 382 -9.04 69.40 27.38
CA PRO A 382 -8.41 70.27 26.41
C PRO A 382 -7.07 70.85 26.89
N GLU A 383 -6.26 71.17 25.88
CA GLU A 383 -5.08 72.05 25.79
C GLU A 383 -4.69 72.90 27.00
N GLU A 384 -3.40 72.88 27.34
CA GLU A 384 -2.67 74.11 27.69
C GLU A 384 -1.27 74.10 27.06
N ALA A 385 -0.97 75.19 26.37
CA ALA A 385 0.25 75.46 25.63
C ALA A 385 1.43 75.78 26.56
N LYS A 386 2.64 75.41 26.15
CA LYS A 386 3.85 76.22 26.39
C LYS A 386 4.95 75.94 25.36
N GLN A 387 5.43 77.05 24.82
CA GLN A 387 6.42 77.27 23.78
C GLN A 387 7.88 77.10 24.28
N PRO A 388 8.89 77.19 23.39
CA PRO A 388 10.12 76.40 23.43
C PRO A 388 11.32 77.14 24.05
N THR A 389 12.39 76.39 24.30
CA THR A 389 13.75 76.95 24.39
C THR A 389 14.73 76.04 23.65
N ALA A 390 15.42 76.63 22.67
CA ALA A 390 16.72 76.23 22.16
C ALA A 390 17.76 76.25 23.30
N GLU A 391 19.00 75.75 23.22
CA GLU A 391 20.02 75.86 22.18
C GLU A 391 21.28 75.12 22.69
N ALA A 392 22.10 74.58 21.77
CA ALA A 392 23.55 74.28 21.83
C ALA A 392 23.91 72.92 21.23
#